data_AF-A0A959TX63-F1
#
_entry.id   AF-A0A959TX63-F1
#
_cell.length_a   1.000
_cell.length_b   1.000
_cell.length_c   1.000
_cell.angle_alpha   90.00
_cell.angle_beta   90.00
_cell.angle_gamma   90.00
#
_symmetry.space_group_name_H-M   'P 1'
#
loop_
_entity.id
_entity.type
_entity.pdbx_description
1 polymer ?
#
loop_
_entity_poly.entity_id
_entity_poly.type
_entity_poly.pdbx_seq_one_letter_code
_entity_poly.pdbx_strand_id
1 'polypeptide(L)'
;MPWSERSDVWFERLRAFTATWLEKLRDSIKSSRARELLLLSLPYQIAAVITAFLAVGFAKLFALAELANDWLLSLHPSVILISAPAAFLLSWWTVRRFAPMAGGSGIPHLMAAIEVSSDAGSDRSWRFLNVRIILVKILSSVTMVLGGGAVGREGPTLQIAGSVYRTVHRLLPPFWPKVSRKIMMITGGAAGLSAAFNTPLGGIVFAVEELTRTHIAQFRTAVLSAVILSGMTAQWLLGPYLFLGYPKLEPVGFSFMYKVLIIGICAGAAGALFNKALLIMDRLRTKARSSLVQGFFVLLCSLAFACTFLWLGERTLGSGKLVLEHYLFDPGM
;
A
#
# COMPACT_ATOMS: atom_id res chain seq x y z
N MET A 1 6.26 24.88 -15.79
CA MET A 1 5.03 25.11 -15.00
C MET A 1 4.94 24.09 -13.88
N PRO A 2 4.78 24.52 -12.61
CA PRO A 2 4.60 23.59 -11.50
C PRO A 2 3.29 22.82 -11.71
N TRP A 3 3.31 21.52 -11.42
CA TRP A 3 2.16 20.62 -11.63
C TRP A 3 0.89 21.00 -10.84
N SER A 4 1.00 21.88 -9.83
CA SER A 4 -0.13 22.33 -9.01
C SER A 4 -1.19 23.04 -9.86
N GLU A 5 -0.82 24.08 -10.62
CA GLU A 5 -1.75 24.96 -11.32
C GLU A 5 -2.58 24.26 -12.41
N ARG A 6 -1.99 23.33 -13.18
CA ARG A 6 -2.74 22.54 -14.20
C ARG A 6 -3.64 21.48 -13.58
N SER A 7 -3.27 20.93 -12.43
CA SER A 7 -4.11 19.96 -11.73
C SER A 7 -5.38 20.64 -11.18
N ASP A 8 -5.28 21.90 -10.76
CA ASP A 8 -6.37 22.62 -10.12
C ASP A 8 -7.56 22.83 -11.05
N VAL A 9 -7.34 23.18 -12.33
CA VAL A 9 -8.40 23.38 -13.33
C VAL A 9 -9.19 22.09 -13.61
N TRP A 10 -8.51 20.94 -13.75
CA TRP A 10 -9.18 19.65 -13.95
C TRP A 10 -9.98 19.23 -12.71
N PHE A 11 -9.42 19.44 -11.52
CA PHE A 11 -10.11 19.14 -10.27
C PHE A 11 -11.33 20.05 -10.05
N GLU A 12 -11.27 21.32 -10.44
CA GLU A 12 -12.42 22.24 -10.37
C GLU A 12 -13.54 21.83 -11.31
N ARG A 13 -13.22 21.48 -12.56
CA ARG A 13 -14.21 20.97 -13.51
C ARG A 13 -14.85 19.68 -13.02
N LEU A 14 -14.04 18.74 -12.53
CA LEU A 14 -14.54 17.48 -12.00
C LEU A 14 -15.41 17.70 -10.76
N ARG A 15 -14.98 18.57 -9.84
CA ARG A 15 -15.76 18.93 -8.64
C ARG A 15 -17.09 19.60 -9.01
N ALA A 16 -17.11 20.49 -10.00
CA ALA A 16 -18.33 21.14 -10.48
C ALA A 16 -19.30 20.11 -11.10
N PHE A 17 -18.76 19.18 -11.90
CA PHE A 17 -19.55 18.09 -12.47
C PHE A 17 -20.14 17.19 -11.38
N THR A 18 -19.35 16.77 -10.39
CA THR A 18 -19.85 15.91 -9.30
C THR A 18 -20.80 16.66 -8.36
N ALA A 19 -20.63 17.97 -8.16
CA ALA A 19 -21.46 18.77 -7.26
C ALA A 19 -22.95 18.72 -7.67
N THR A 20 -23.26 18.86 -8.96
CA THR A 20 -24.67 18.83 -9.43
C THR A 20 -25.37 17.51 -9.16
N TRP A 21 -24.66 16.38 -9.33
CA TRP A 21 -25.19 15.05 -9.01
C TRP A 21 -25.40 14.87 -7.50
N LEU A 22 -24.43 15.35 -6.72
CA LEU A 22 -24.44 15.32 -5.26
C LEU A 22 -25.54 16.21 -4.65
N GLU A 23 -25.87 17.35 -5.27
CA GLU A 23 -27.00 18.20 -4.87
C GLU A 23 -28.34 17.48 -5.07
N LYS A 24 -28.54 16.85 -6.24
CA LYS A 24 -29.74 16.05 -6.49
C LYS A 24 -29.91 14.92 -5.46
N LEU A 25 -28.82 14.22 -5.14
CA LEU A 25 -28.83 13.13 -4.17
C LEU A 25 -29.14 13.63 -2.75
N ARG A 26 -28.55 14.76 -2.37
CA ARG A 26 -28.80 15.46 -1.11
C ARG A 26 -30.28 15.87 -0.97
N ASP A 27 -30.88 16.38 -2.04
CA ASP A 27 -32.25 16.92 -2.01
C ASP A 27 -33.31 15.83 -2.18
N SER A 28 -32.94 14.64 -2.67
CA SER A 28 -33.79 13.45 -2.71
C SER A 28 -34.11 12.86 -1.33
N ILE A 29 -33.34 13.17 -0.28
CA ILE A 29 -33.51 12.59 1.06
C ILE A 29 -34.26 13.58 1.95
N LYS A 30 -35.53 13.26 2.25
CA LYS A 30 -36.42 14.13 3.05
C LYS A 30 -36.09 14.17 4.54
N SER A 31 -35.50 13.11 5.10
CA SER A 31 -35.14 13.04 6.53
C SER A 31 -33.81 13.74 6.80
N SER A 32 -33.82 14.75 7.68
CA SER A 32 -32.63 15.55 8.04
C SER A 32 -31.52 14.70 8.64
N ARG A 33 -31.85 13.82 9.60
CA ARG A 33 -30.89 12.94 10.28
C ARG A 33 -30.31 11.89 9.34
N ALA A 34 -31.14 11.27 8.51
CA ALA A 34 -30.67 10.27 7.55
C ALA A 34 -29.76 10.90 6.48
N ARG A 35 -30.13 12.09 5.99
CA ARG A 35 -29.33 12.88 5.05
C ARG A 35 -27.96 13.21 5.63
N GLU A 36 -27.90 13.69 6.86
CA GLU A 36 -26.61 14.02 7.49
C GLU A 36 -25.70 12.79 7.64
N LEU A 37 -26.24 11.67 8.14
CA LEU A 37 -25.48 10.43 8.30
C LEU A 37 -24.98 9.87 6.96
N LEU A 38 -25.82 9.92 5.92
CA LEU A 38 -25.45 9.47 4.57
C LEU A 38 -24.36 10.36 3.96
N LEU A 39 -24.49 11.68 4.04
CA LEU A 39 -23.48 12.60 3.52
C LEU A 39 -22.15 12.46 4.25
N LEU A 40 -22.17 12.17 5.55
CA LEU A 40 -20.95 11.91 6.32
C LEU A 40 -20.28 10.57 5.97
N SER A 41 -21.03 9.54 5.56
CA SER A 41 -20.49 8.20 5.28
C SER A 41 -20.14 7.97 3.80
N LEU A 42 -20.89 8.55 2.89
CA LEU A 42 -20.80 8.30 1.44
C LEU A 42 -19.40 8.59 0.84
N PRO A 43 -18.66 9.64 1.25
CA PRO A 43 -17.29 9.86 0.77
C PRO A 43 -16.35 8.70 1.14
N TYR A 44 -16.51 8.15 2.34
CA TYR A 44 -15.72 7.01 2.79
C TYR A 44 -16.08 5.74 2.03
N GLN A 45 -17.36 5.53 1.73
CA GLN A 45 -17.84 4.36 0.99
C GLN A 45 -17.41 4.39 -0.48
N ILE A 46 -17.52 5.54 -1.15
CA ILE A 46 -17.02 5.71 -2.52
C ILE A 46 -15.51 5.47 -2.57
N ALA A 47 -14.76 6.06 -1.63
CA ALA A 47 -13.32 5.86 -1.57
C ALA A 47 -12.94 4.39 -1.27
N ALA A 48 -13.71 3.69 -0.44
CA ALA A 48 -13.53 2.27 -0.16
C ALA A 48 -13.68 1.40 -1.41
N VAL A 49 -14.75 1.60 -2.18
CA VAL A 49 -14.99 0.84 -3.42
C VAL A 49 -13.87 1.09 -4.44
N ILE A 50 -13.50 2.35 -4.66
CA ILE A 50 -12.37 2.70 -5.56
C ILE A 50 -11.07 2.04 -5.08
N THR A 51 -10.81 2.08 -3.77
CA THR A 51 -9.63 1.44 -3.16
C THR A 51 -9.62 -0.06 -3.41
N ALA A 52 -10.76 -0.75 -3.23
CA ALA A 52 -10.86 -2.17 -3.48
C ALA A 52 -10.56 -2.53 -4.95
N PHE A 53 -11.15 -1.81 -5.91
CA PHE A 53 -10.86 -2.03 -7.33
C PHE A 53 -9.38 -1.81 -7.66
N LEU A 54 -8.77 -0.74 -7.13
CA LEU A 54 -7.35 -0.46 -7.35
C LEU A 54 -6.45 -1.50 -6.68
N ALA A 55 -6.76 -1.92 -5.45
CA ALA A 55 -6.00 -2.93 -4.72
C ALA A 55 -6.06 -4.29 -5.42
N VAL A 56 -7.24 -4.70 -5.89
CA VAL A 56 -7.45 -5.95 -6.64
C VAL A 56 -6.75 -5.89 -7.99
N GLY A 57 -6.91 -4.79 -8.74
CA GLY A 57 -6.22 -4.60 -10.02
C GLY A 57 -4.70 -4.62 -9.84
N PHE A 58 -4.20 -3.96 -8.80
CA PHE A 58 -2.78 -3.97 -8.48
C PHE A 58 -2.26 -5.35 -8.08
N ALA A 59 -3.03 -6.13 -7.31
CA ALA A 59 -2.70 -7.52 -6.99
C ALA A 59 -2.61 -8.40 -8.24
N LYS A 60 -3.55 -8.24 -9.20
CA LYS A 60 -3.52 -8.96 -10.48
C LYS A 60 -2.31 -8.58 -11.34
N LEU A 61 -1.94 -7.30 -11.37
CA LEU A 61 -0.73 -6.83 -12.05
C LEU A 61 0.55 -7.37 -11.39
N PHE A 62 0.58 -7.45 -10.06
CA PHE A 62 1.67 -8.08 -9.31
C PHE A 62 1.82 -9.56 -9.71
N ALA A 63 0.74 -10.33 -9.67
CA ALA A 63 0.76 -11.74 -10.04
C ALA A 63 1.17 -11.95 -11.50
N LEU A 64 0.71 -11.09 -12.41
CA LEU A 64 1.14 -11.14 -13.82
C LEU A 64 2.64 -10.85 -13.97
N ALA A 65 3.19 -9.92 -13.18
CA ALA A 65 4.61 -9.63 -13.19
C ALA A 65 5.46 -10.77 -12.61
N GLU A 66 4.96 -11.44 -11.55
CA GLU A 66 5.59 -12.66 -11.00
C GLU A 66 5.62 -13.76 -12.08
N LEU A 67 4.48 -14.06 -12.71
CA LEU A 67 4.41 -15.05 -13.80
C LEU A 67 5.31 -14.71 -14.99
N ALA A 68 5.39 -13.43 -15.36
CA ALA A 68 6.27 -12.98 -16.44
C ALA A 68 7.75 -13.13 -16.06
N ASN A 69 8.11 -12.87 -14.79
CA ASN A 69 9.45 -13.12 -14.28
C ASN A 69 9.77 -14.62 -14.28
N ASP A 70 8.86 -15.47 -13.82
CA ASP A 70 9.04 -16.93 -13.80
C ASP A 70 9.24 -17.47 -15.22
N TRP A 71 8.45 -16.97 -16.18
CA TRP A 71 8.63 -17.27 -17.60
C TRP A 71 10.01 -16.84 -18.12
N LEU A 72 10.48 -15.64 -17.77
CA LEU A 72 11.83 -15.19 -18.16
C LEU A 72 12.93 -16.09 -17.60
N LEU A 73 12.80 -16.51 -16.34
CA LEU A 73 13.80 -17.35 -15.67
C LEU A 73 13.75 -18.80 -16.15
N SER A 74 12.61 -19.27 -16.65
CA SER A 74 12.47 -20.59 -17.29
C SER A 74 13.32 -20.75 -18.56
N LEU A 75 13.66 -19.64 -19.24
CA LEU A 75 14.55 -19.66 -20.41
C LEU A 75 15.99 -20.03 -19.99
N HIS A 76 16.50 -19.32 -18.98
CA HIS A 76 17.76 -19.63 -18.32
C HIS A 76 17.89 -18.79 -17.03
N PRO A 77 18.30 -19.37 -15.88
CA PRO A 77 18.38 -18.62 -14.62
C PRO A 77 19.29 -17.38 -14.68
N SER A 78 20.32 -17.38 -15.53
CA SER A 78 21.23 -16.23 -15.66
C SER A 78 20.59 -14.99 -16.29
N VAL A 79 19.38 -15.09 -16.86
CA VAL A 79 18.62 -13.93 -17.37
C VAL A 79 18.40 -12.89 -16.27
N ILE A 80 18.34 -13.33 -15.01
CA ILE A 80 18.24 -12.46 -13.83
C ILE A 80 19.35 -11.40 -13.73
N LEU A 81 20.55 -11.69 -14.27
CA LEU A 81 21.68 -10.75 -14.30
C LEU A 81 21.42 -9.54 -15.20
N ILE A 82 20.42 -9.63 -16.08
CA ILE A 82 20.00 -8.54 -16.98
C ILE A 82 18.61 -8.03 -16.56
N SER A 83 17.65 -8.91 -16.31
CA SER A 83 16.28 -8.51 -15.99
C SER A 83 16.19 -7.74 -14.68
N ALA A 84 16.87 -8.17 -13.61
CA ALA A 84 16.83 -7.47 -12.33
C ALA A 84 17.47 -6.07 -12.42
N PRO A 85 18.69 -5.87 -12.96
CA PRO A 85 19.24 -4.52 -13.15
C PRO A 85 18.37 -3.59 -14.01
N ALA A 86 17.86 -4.09 -15.14
CA ALA A 86 17.01 -3.30 -16.02
C ALA A 86 15.73 -2.85 -15.30
N ALA A 87 15.04 -3.78 -14.64
CA ALA A 87 13.83 -3.51 -13.86
C ALA A 87 14.06 -2.55 -12.70
N PHE A 88 15.12 -2.76 -11.92
CA PHE A 88 15.41 -1.97 -10.73
C PHE A 88 15.77 -0.53 -11.10
N LEU A 89 16.59 -0.35 -12.15
CA LEU A 89 16.94 0.97 -12.69
C LEU A 89 15.71 1.68 -13.26
N LEU A 90 14.86 0.97 -14.02
CA LEU A 90 13.64 1.55 -14.58
C LEU A 90 12.64 1.96 -13.48
N SER A 91 12.47 1.12 -12.46
CA SER A 91 11.62 1.42 -11.30
C SER A 91 12.14 2.65 -10.54
N TRP A 92 13.43 2.69 -10.23
CA TRP A 92 14.08 3.83 -9.58
C TRP A 92 13.93 5.12 -10.41
N TRP A 93 14.20 5.04 -11.72
CA TRP A 93 14.11 6.18 -12.63
C TRP A 93 12.68 6.73 -12.68
N THR A 94 11.68 5.84 -12.77
CA THR A 94 10.26 6.20 -12.80
C THR A 94 9.86 6.95 -11.54
N VAL A 95 10.22 6.45 -10.36
CA VAL A 95 9.95 7.13 -9.07
C VAL A 95 10.65 8.48 -9.04
N ARG A 96 11.96 8.53 -9.35
CA ARG A 96 12.76 9.75 -9.28
C ARG A 96 12.25 10.83 -10.23
N ARG A 97 11.86 10.45 -11.45
CA ARG A 97 11.45 11.38 -12.51
C ARG A 97 10.03 11.89 -12.32
N PHE A 98 9.13 11.02 -11.88
CA PHE A 98 7.70 11.30 -11.88
C PHE A 98 7.13 11.56 -10.48
N ALA A 99 7.44 10.76 -9.45
CA ALA A 99 6.94 11.04 -8.11
C ALA A 99 7.91 10.57 -7.05
N PRO A 100 8.86 11.43 -6.61
CA PRO A 100 9.87 11.06 -5.61
C PRO A 100 9.27 10.53 -4.30
N MET A 101 8.08 11.03 -3.93
CA MET A 101 7.35 10.61 -2.73
C MET A 101 6.62 9.25 -2.88
N ALA A 102 6.71 8.62 -4.07
CA ALA A 102 6.29 7.25 -4.30
C ALA A 102 7.45 6.24 -4.04
N GLY A 103 8.59 6.67 -3.48
CA GLY A 103 9.66 5.74 -3.11
C GLY A 103 9.31 4.87 -1.89
N GLY A 104 10.00 3.73 -1.76
CA GLY A 104 9.94 2.86 -0.58
C GLY A 104 8.56 2.28 -0.25
N SER A 105 8.39 1.85 1.00
CA SER A 105 7.17 1.19 1.50
C SER A 105 5.90 1.98 1.20
N GLY A 106 5.88 3.28 1.50
CA GLY A 106 4.68 4.12 1.36
C GLY A 106 3.90 4.31 2.66
N ILE A 107 4.05 3.42 3.65
CA ILE A 107 3.51 3.61 5.01
C ILE A 107 4.08 4.89 5.66
N PRO A 108 5.41 5.15 5.63
CA PRO A 108 5.95 6.40 6.17
C PRO A 108 5.41 7.65 5.47
N HIS A 109 5.14 7.57 4.16
CA HIS A 109 4.58 8.68 3.41
C HIS A 109 3.11 8.92 3.75
N LEU A 110 2.33 7.85 3.98
CA LEU A 110 0.97 7.95 4.48
C LEU A 110 0.94 8.58 5.87
N MET A 111 1.80 8.12 6.79
CA MET A 111 1.91 8.71 8.14
C MET A 111 2.31 10.18 8.09
N ALA A 112 3.34 10.52 7.30
CA ALA A 112 3.75 11.91 7.11
C ALA A 112 2.61 12.77 6.54
N ALA A 113 1.80 12.24 5.62
CA ALA A 113 0.65 12.95 5.07
C ALA A 113 -0.44 13.20 6.13
N ILE A 114 -0.71 12.23 6.99
CA ILE A 114 -1.65 12.33 8.12
C ILE A 114 -1.16 13.39 9.11
N GLU A 115 0.13 13.39 9.43
CA GLU A 115 0.75 14.32 10.37
C GLU A 115 0.72 15.76 9.88
N VAL A 116 1.05 16.02 8.60
CA VAL A 116 1.06 17.37 8.03
C VAL A 116 -0.29 17.83 7.48
N SER A 117 -1.36 17.05 7.71
CA SER A 117 -2.71 17.40 7.28
C SER A 117 -3.34 18.44 8.20
N SER A 118 -4.02 19.41 7.61
CA SER A 118 -4.71 20.46 8.37
C SER A 118 -6.03 20.83 7.70
N ASP A 119 -7.10 20.82 8.49
CA ASP A 119 -8.43 21.28 8.06
C ASP A 119 -8.57 22.82 8.17
N ALA A 120 -7.58 23.52 8.76
CA ALA A 120 -7.63 24.95 9.11
C ALA A 120 -6.51 25.82 8.50
N GLY A 121 -5.70 25.30 7.57
CA GLY A 121 -4.54 26.03 7.02
C GLY A 121 -3.89 25.38 5.80
N SER A 122 -2.55 25.54 5.65
CA SER A 122 -1.78 25.06 4.49
C SER A 122 -1.58 23.54 4.48
N ASP A 123 -2.57 22.83 3.93
CA ASP A 123 -2.48 21.38 3.69
C ASP A 123 -1.23 21.01 2.88
N ARG A 124 -0.35 20.20 3.45
CA ARG A 124 0.84 19.67 2.75
C ARG A 124 0.73 18.18 2.43
N SER A 125 -0.37 17.54 2.80
CA SER A 125 -0.60 16.11 2.57
C SER A 125 -0.57 15.75 1.07
N TRP A 126 -0.85 16.69 0.17
CA TRP A 126 -0.77 16.48 -1.29
C TRP A 126 0.62 16.08 -1.79
N ARG A 127 1.68 16.47 -1.08
CA ARG A 127 3.05 16.11 -1.46
C ARG A 127 3.27 14.60 -1.40
N PHE A 128 2.56 13.93 -0.48
CA PHE A 128 2.71 12.52 -0.16
C PHE A 128 1.60 11.63 -0.71
N LEU A 129 0.42 12.22 -0.95
CA LEU A 129 -0.78 11.50 -1.38
C LEU A 129 -1.50 12.27 -2.50
N ASN A 130 -1.50 11.70 -3.71
CA ASN A 130 -2.18 12.27 -4.88
C ASN A 130 -2.29 11.23 -6.01
N VAL A 131 -3.07 11.53 -7.06
CA VAL A 131 -3.30 10.62 -8.20
C VAL A 131 -2.01 10.25 -8.93
N ARG A 132 -1.03 11.16 -9.02
CA ARG A 132 0.26 10.86 -9.67
C ARG A 132 1.05 9.82 -8.89
N ILE A 133 0.98 9.86 -7.55
CA ILE A 133 1.61 8.85 -6.69
C ILE A 133 0.96 7.49 -6.89
N ILE A 134 -0.36 7.41 -7.09
CA ILE A 134 -1.04 6.14 -7.41
C ILE A 134 -0.42 5.51 -8.66
N LEU A 135 -0.36 6.26 -9.76
CA LEU A 135 0.14 5.76 -11.04
C LEU A 135 1.62 5.35 -10.96
N VAL A 136 2.46 6.23 -10.41
CA VAL A 136 3.90 5.98 -10.31
C VAL A 136 4.19 4.81 -9.39
N LYS A 137 3.47 4.69 -8.27
CA LYS A 137 3.66 3.59 -7.32
C LYS A 137 3.33 2.26 -7.99
N ILE A 138 2.17 2.14 -8.63
CA ILE A 138 1.76 0.92 -9.36
C ILE A 138 2.83 0.53 -10.39
N LEU A 139 3.20 1.46 -11.27
CA LEU A 139 4.18 1.20 -12.33
C LEU A 139 5.54 0.79 -11.75
N SER A 140 6.05 1.52 -10.76
CA SER A 140 7.35 1.23 -10.16
C SER A 140 7.39 -0.12 -9.43
N SER A 141 6.32 -0.48 -8.73
CA SER A 141 6.25 -1.73 -7.98
C SER A 141 6.09 -2.94 -8.90
N VAL A 142 5.21 -2.85 -9.91
CA VAL A 142 5.07 -3.91 -10.93
C VAL A 142 6.37 -4.13 -11.69
N THR A 143 7.06 -3.04 -12.06
CA THR A 143 8.38 -3.14 -12.73
C THR A 143 9.40 -3.83 -11.83
N MET A 144 9.42 -3.54 -10.52
CA MET A 144 10.36 -4.16 -9.59
C MET A 144 10.16 -5.67 -9.48
N VAL A 145 8.89 -6.12 -9.41
CA VAL A 145 8.51 -7.53 -9.34
C VAL A 145 8.81 -8.27 -10.64
N LEU A 146 8.63 -7.61 -11.79
CA LEU A 146 8.98 -8.18 -13.10
C LEU A 146 10.48 -8.53 -13.20
N GLY A 147 11.34 -7.83 -12.46
CA GLY A 147 12.77 -8.19 -12.31
C GLY A 147 13.07 -9.15 -11.17
N GLY A 148 12.04 -9.79 -10.60
CA GLY A 148 12.16 -10.72 -9.48
C GLY A 148 12.33 -10.07 -8.11
N GLY A 149 12.27 -8.74 -8.00
CA GLY A 149 12.65 -8.02 -6.79
C GLY A 149 11.86 -8.43 -5.54
N ALA A 150 12.57 -8.53 -4.41
CA ALA A 150 12.00 -8.90 -3.12
C ALA A 150 11.15 -7.78 -2.50
N VAL A 151 9.94 -7.58 -3.04
CA VAL A 151 9.02 -6.51 -2.63
C VAL A 151 7.60 -7.01 -2.44
N GLY A 152 6.93 -6.50 -1.41
CA GLY A 152 5.50 -6.72 -1.16
C GLY A 152 4.62 -5.62 -1.73
N ARG A 153 3.34 -5.94 -1.97
CA ARG A 153 2.31 -4.99 -2.43
C ARG A 153 1.63 -4.20 -1.31
N GLU A 154 1.89 -4.54 -0.06
CA GLU A 154 1.17 -4.05 1.13
C GLU A 154 1.32 -2.53 1.31
N GLY A 155 2.53 -2.07 1.61
CA GLY A 155 2.83 -0.64 1.77
C GLY A 155 2.40 0.22 0.56
N PRO A 156 2.71 -0.20 -0.68
CA PRO A 156 2.21 0.48 -1.88
C PRO A 156 0.68 0.62 -1.90
N THR A 157 -0.07 -0.43 -1.55
CA THR A 157 -1.54 -0.40 -1.51
C THR A 157 -2.05 0.61 -0.48
N LEU A 158 -1.41 0.71 0.68
CA LEU A 158 -1.78 1.69 1.72
C LEU A 158 -1.58 3.13 1.24
N GLN A 159 -0.47 3.42 0.56
CA GLN A 159 -0.22 4.76 0.01
C GLN A 159 -1.17 5.11 -1.15
N ILE A 160 -1.50 4.12 -2.00
CA ILE A 160 -2.50 4.26 -3.05
C ILE A 160 -3.87 4.58 -2.44
N ALA A 161 -4.32 3.80 -1.45
CA ALA A 161 -5.59 4.00 -0.77
C ALA A 161 -5.67 5.36 -0.06
N GLY A 162 -4.62 5.76 0.67
CA GLY A 162 -4.54 7.09 1.26
C GLY A 162 -4.65 8.21 0.21
N SER A 163 -4.07 8.00 -0.97
CA SER A 163 -4.18 8.94 -2.11
C SER A 163 -5.60 8.99 -2.69
N VAL A 164 -6.30 7.86 -2.76
CA VAL A 164 -7.72 7.80 -3.16
C VAL A 164 -8.57 8.60 -2.18
N TYR A 165 -8.48 8.30 -0.88
CA TYR A 165 -9.29 8.97 0.13
C TYR A 165 -9.04 10.48 0.19
N ARG A 166 -7.78 10.90 0.08
CA ARG A 166 -7.44 12.31 -0.02
C ARG A 166 -8.02 12.97 -1.27
N THR A 167 -8.00 12.27 -2.40
CA THR A 167 -8.55 12.76 -3.67
C THR A 167 -10.07 12.89 -3.59
N VAL A 168 -10.76 11.91 -3.02
CA VAL A 168 -12.21 11.95 -2.78
C VAL A 168 -12.56 13.10 -1.82
N HIS A 169 -11.81 13.28 -0.74
CA HIS A 169 -11.99 14.43 0.17
C HIS A 169 -11.85 15.77 -0.55
N ARG A 170 -10.84 15.90 -1.43
CA ARG A 170 -10.64 17.09 -2.27
C ARG A 170 -11.81 17.34 -3.22
N LEU A 171 -12.53 16.32 -3.66
CA LEU A 171 -13.67 16.45 -4.56
C LEU A 171 -14.99 16.78 -3.86
N LEU A 172 -15.01 16.86 -2.53
CA LEU A 172 -16.21 17.24 -1.80
C LEU A 172 -16.61 18.69 -2.12
N PRO A 173 -17.89 18.94 -2.45
CA PRO A 173 -18.37 20.27 -2.77
C PRO A 173 -18.49 21.15 -1.51
N PRO A 174 -18.52 22.50 -1.65
CA PRO A 174 -18.54 23.41 -0.50
C PRO A 174 -19.73 23.25 0.45
N PHE A 175 -20.88 22.77 -0.05
CA PHE A 175 -22.08 22.53 0.77
C PHE A 175 -22.00 21.23 1.59
N TRP A 176 -20.99 20.39 1.36
CA TRP A 176 -20.88 19.08 2.01
C TRP A 176 -20.62 19.24 3.51
N PRO A 177 -21.20 18.38 4.38
CA PRO A 177 -20.87 18.39 5.79
C PRO A 177 -19.36 18.27 6.04
N LYS A 178 -18.86 18.89 7.11
CA LYS A 178 -17.43 18.88 7.41
C LYS A 178 -16.96 17.46 7.72
N VAL A 179 -16.18 16.89 6.79
CA VAL A 179 -15.46 15.63 6.95
C VAL A 179 -13.98 15.93 7.19
N SER A 180 -13.39 15.35 8.25
CA SER A 180 -11.97 15.57 8.54
C SER A 180 -11.08 14.92 7.47
N ARG A 181 -10.13 15.70 6.92
CA ARG A 181 -9.17 15.16 5.94
C ARG A 181 -8.27 14.09 6.58
N LYS A 182 -7.85 14.32 7.82
CA LYS A 182 -7.01 13.40 8.59
C LYS A 182 -7.67 12.03 8.70
N ILE A 183 -8.95 12.00 9.12
CA ILE A 183 -9.72 10.75 9.27
C ILE A 183 -9.95 10.07 7.92
N MET A 184 -10.18 10.81 6.83
CA MET A 184 -10.23 10.22 5.48
C MET A 184 -8.93 9.47 5.14
N MET A 185 -7.76 10.06 5.38
CA MET A 185 -6.48 9.41 5.05
C MET A 185 -6.17 8.20 5.95
N ILE A 186 -6.48 8.28 7.25
CA ILE A 186 -6.38 7.14 8.17
C ILE A 186 -7.28 5.99 7.70
N THR A 187 -8.53 6.32 7.35
CA THR A 187 -9.49 5.34 6.82
C THR A 187 -8.97 4.73 5.52
N GLY A 188 -8.33 5.53 4.66
CA GLY A 188 -7.68 5.03 3.46
C GLY A 188 -6.58 4.01 3.75
N GLY A 189 -5.71 4.26 4.72
CA GLY A 189 -4.73 3.26 5.16
C GLY A 189 -5.38 1.96 5.63
N ALA A 190 -6.40 2.07 6.49
CA ALA A 190 -7.15 0.93 7.01
C ALA A 190 -7.86 0.12 5.91
N ALA A 191 -8.55 0.82 5.01
CA ALA A 191 -9.28 0.25 3.88
C ALA A 191 -8.34 -0.38 2.85
N GLY A 192 -7.16 0.23 2.63
CA GLY A 192 -6.10 -0.31 1.79
C GLY A 192 -5.55 -1.61 2.33
N LEU A 193 -5.29 -1.70 3.65
CA LEU A 193 -4.85 -2.94 4.29
C LEU A 193 -5.93 -4.03 4.19
N SER A 194 -7.18 -3.66 4.50
CA SER A 194 -8.35 -4.55 4.40
C SER A 194 -8.50 -5.15 2.99
N ALA A 195 -8.42 -4.32 1.94
CA ALA A 195 -8.52 -4.79 0.55
C ALA A 195 -7.26 -5.55 0.08
N ALA A 196 -6.08 -5.18 0.57
CA ALA A 196 -4.84 -5.87 0.20
C ALA A 196 -4.84 -7.32 0.71
N PHE A 197 -5.32 -7.54 1.94
CA PHE A 197 -5.13 -8.81 2.64
C PHE A 197 -6.40 -9.59 2.90
N ASN A 198 -7.55 -9.04 2.50
CA ASN A 198 -8.83 -9.63 2.83
C ASN A 198 -9.08 -9.68 4.37
N THR A 199 -8.63 -8.65 5.10
CA THR A 199 -8.65 -8.61 6.58
C THR A 199 -9.21 -7.29 7.13
N PRO A 200 -10.55 -7.11 7.15
CA PRO A 200 -11.15 -5.89 7.71
C PRO A 200 -10.75 -5.58 9.15
N LEU A 201 -10.72 -6.59 10.02
CA LEU A 201 -10.30 -6.43 11.41
C LEU A 201 -8.83 -6.03 11.52
N GLY A 202 -7.95 -6.65 10.72
CA GLY A 202 -6.54 -6.27 10.64
C GLY A 202 -6.35 -4.82 10.20
N GLY A 203 -7.14 -4.38 9.20
CA GLY A 203 -7.19 -2.99 8.76
C GLY A 203 -7.56 -2.00 9.88
N ILE A 204 -8.55 -2.34 10.70
CA ILE A 204 -8.98 -1.50 11.82
C ILE A 204 -7.90 -1.44 12.91
N VAL A 205 -7.36 -2.60 13.32
CA VAL A 205 -6.32 -2.69 14.36
C VAL A 205 -5.07 -1.91 13.93
N PHE A 206 -4.60 -2.11 12.70
CA PHE A 206 -3.46 -1.37 12.16
C PHE A 206 -3.67 0.15 12.17
N ALA A 207 -4.88 0.61 11.86
CA ALA A 207 -5.17 2.03 11.85
C ALA A 207 -5.14 2.66 13.25
N VAL A 208 -5.52 1.89 14.28
CA VAL A 208 -5.46 2.30 15.69
C VAL A 208 -4.03 2.27 16.21
N GLU A 209 -3.33 1.16 16.01
CA GLU A 209 -1.98 0.94 16.56
C GLU A 209 -0.90 1.75 15.84
N GLU A 210 -0.88 1.71 14.50
CA GLU A 210 0.21 2.29 13.70
C GLU A 210 -0.11 3.70 13.18
N LEU A 211 -1.31 3.94 12.64
CA LEU A 211 -1.59 5.18 11.91
C LEU A 211 -2.04 6.36 12.78
N THR A 212 -2.79 6.11 13.86
CA THR A 212 -3.35 7.19 14.68
C THR A 212 -2.61 7.39 15.99
N ARG A 213 -2.01 6.35 16.59
CA ARG A 213 -1.53 6.40 17.98
C ARG A 213 -2.57 7.02 18.94
N THR A 214 -3.86 6.97 18.57
CA THR A 214 -4.99 7.61 19.27
C THR A 214 -6.08 6.58 19.53
N HIS A 215 -6.96 6.89 20.48
CA HIS A 215 -7.99 5.96 20.94
C HIS A 215 -8.99 5.58 19.83
N ILE A 216 -9.41 4.30 19.83
CA ILE A 216 -10.42 3.74 18.91
C ILE A 216 -11.76 4.50 18.90
N ALA A 217 -12.02 5.32 19.93
CA ALA A 217 -13.22 6.14 20.07
C ALA A 217 -13.42 7.16 18.91
N GLN A 218 -12.38 7.48 18.14
CA GLN A 218 -12.51 8.31 16.95
C GLN A 218 -13.01 7.55 15.70
N PHE A 219 -13.02 6.21 15.72
CA PHE A 219 -13.55 5.38 14.64
C PHE A 219 -15.07 5.34 14.72
N ARG A 220 -15.70 6.32 14.07
CA ARG A 220 -17.16 6.35 13.88
C ARG A 220 -17.58 5.21 12.94
N THR A 221 -18.87 4.88 12.98
CA THR A 221 -19.51 3.86 12.13
C THR A 221 -19.18 4.02 10.63
N ALA A 222 -19.04 5.25 10.14
CA ALA A 222 -18.63 5.55 8.75
C ALA A 222 -17.24 5.00 8.40
N VAL A 223 -16.27 5.07 9.33
CA VAL A 223 -14.91 4.56 9.11
C VAL A 223 -14.93 3.04 9.10
N LEU A 224 -15.54 2.42 10.11
CA LEU A 224 -15.63 0.96 10.22
C LEU A 224 -16.33 0.34 9.02
N SER A 225 -17.49 0.90 8.64
CA SER A 225 -18.24 0.42 7.46
C SER A 225 -17.45 0.58 6.16
N ALA A 226 -16.64 1.62 6.01
CA ALA A 226 -15.79 1.78 4.82
C ALA A 226 -14.65 0.74 4.77
N VAL A 227 -14.03 0.43 5.90
CA VAL A 227 -12.97 -0.61 5.95
C VAL A 227 -13.55 -1.99 5.65
N ILE A 228 -14.72 -2.31 6.20
CA ILE A 228 -15.46 -3.53 5.92
C ILE A 228 -15.86 -3.59 4.45
N LEU A 229 -16.45 -2.51 3.91
CA LEU A 229 -16.87 -2.42 2.51
C LEU A 229 -15.69 -2.61 1.55
N SER A 230 -14.53 -2.02 1.84
CA SER A 230 -13.31 -2.19 1.03
C SER A 230 -12.89 -3.66 0.97
N GLY A 231 -12.83 -4.34 2.12
CA GLY A 231 -12.49 -5.76 2.19
C GLY A 231 -13.52 -6.65 1.51
N MET A 232 -14.82 -6.43 1.77
CA MET A 232 -15.90 -7.19 1.14
C MET A 232 -15.95 -7.00 -0.38
N THR A 233 -15.68 -5.79 -0.87
CA THR A 233 -15.59 -5.53 -2.32
C THR A 233 -14.40 -6.28 -2.92
N ALA A 234 -13.25 -6.31 -2.23
CA ALA A 234 -12.10 -7.09 -2.68
C ALA A 234 -12.40 -8.61 -2.69
N GLN A 235 -13.09 -9.13 -1.67
CA GLN A 235 -13.57 -10.52 -1.63
C GLN A 235 -14.53 -10.82 -2.76
N TRP A 236 -15.45 -9.91 -3.06
CA TRP A 236 -16.41 -10.10 -4.14
C TRP A 236 -15.70 -10.21 -5.50
N LEU A 237 -14.61 -9.46 -5.71
CA LEU A 237 -13.85 -9.45 -6.96
C LEU A 237 -12.86 -10.61 -7.11
N LEU A 238 -12.25 -11.08 -6.01
CA LEU A 238 -11.21 -12.12 -6.02
C LEU A 238 -11.71 -13.50 -5.52
N GLY A 239 -12.91 -13.55 -4.95
CA GLY A 239 -13.41 -14.68 -4.19
C GLY A 239 -12.92 -14.69 -2.74
N PRO A 240 -13.54 -15.49 -1.88
CA PRO A 240 -13.04 -15.74 -0.53
C PRO A 240 -11.80 -16.63 -0.63
N TYR A 241 -10.62 -16.06 -0.43
CA TYR A 241 -9.38 -16.82 -0.32
C TYR A 241 -8.61 -16.41 0.94
N LEU A 242 -7.93 -17.37 1.54
CA LEU A 242 -6.86 -17.13 2.50
C LEU A 242 -5.55 -17.06 1.74
N PHE A 243 -4.83 -15.95 1.91
CA PHE A 243 -3.57 -15.70 1.21
C PHE A 243 -2.53 -16.83 1.38
N LEU A 244 -2.53 -17.49 2.54
CA LEU A 244 -1.66 -18.62 2.88
C LEU A 244 -2.41 -19.96 3.02
N GLY A 245 -3.70 -20.07 2.66
CA GLY A 245 -4.46 -21.32 2.83
C GLY A 245 -4.72 -21.74 4.29
N TYR A 246 -4.96 -23.05 4.49
CA TYR A 246 -5.28 -23.67 5.80
C TYR A 246 -4.21 -24.69 6.21
N PRO A 247 -3.16 -24.28 6.94
CA PRO A 247 -2.14 -25.22 7.40
C PRO A 247 -2.76 -26.26 8.33
N LYS A 248 -2.38 -27.52 8.17
CA LYS A 248 -2.78 -28.60 9.07
C LYS A 248 -1.92 -28.52 10.32
N LEU A 249 -2.52 -28.03 11.41
CA LEU A 249 -1.83 -27.90 12.69
C LEU A 249 -2.30 -28.99 13.65
N GLU A 250 -1.35 -29.64 14.32
CA GLU A 250 -1.68 -30.53 15.43
C GLU A 250 -2.02 -29.72 16.69
N PRO A 251 -2.92 -30.22 17.56
CA PRO A 251 -3.20 -29.59 18.83
C PRO A 251 -1.92 -29.45 19.66
N VAL A 252 -1.60 -28.23 20.06
CA VAL A 252 -0.44 -27.95 20.92
C VAL A 252 -0.87 -27.81 22.37
N GLY A 253 -0.18 -28.50 23.28
CA GLY A 253 -0.39 -28.37 24.73
C GLY A 253 0.18 -27.05 25.29
N PHE A 254 -0.16 -26.74 26.54
CA PHE A 254 0.30 -25.51 27.22
C PHE A 254 1.84 -25.38 27.26
N SER A 255 2.56 -26.51 27.30
CA SER A 255 4.02 -26.51 27.23
C SER A 255 4.54 -25.84 25.96
N PHE A 256 3.82 -25.82 24.84
CA PHE A 256 4.27 -25.13 23.64
C PHE A 256 4.53 -23.62 23.85
N MET A 257 3.93 -23.01 24.88
CA MET A 257 4.14 -21.59 25.21
C MET A 257 5.60 -21.23 25.50
N TYR A 258 6.42 -22.14 26.06
CA TYR A 258 7.86 -21.84 26.24
C TYR A 258 8.58 -21.69 24.90
N LYS A 259 8.19 -22.47 23.89
CA LYS A 259 8.76 -22.36 22.54
C LYS A 259 8.36 -21.04 21.91
N VAL A 260 7.09 -20.64 22.06
CA VAL A 260 6.59 -19.35 21.58
C VAL A 260 7.36 -18.19 22.21
N LEU A 261 7.65 -18.25 23.52
CA LEU A 261 8.43 -17.22 24.20
C LEU A 261 9.87 -17.12 23.65
N ILE A 262 10.55 -18.25 23.48
CA ILE A 262 11.91 -18.30 22.93
C ILE A 262 11.91 -17.74 21.50
N ILE A 263 10.98 -18.19 20.65
CA ILE A 263 10.82 -17.70 19.27
C ILE A 263 10.56 -16.19 19.28
N GLY A 264 9.70 -15.69 20.18
CA GLY A 264 9.42 -14.27 20.33
C GLY A 264 10.66 -13.44 20.67
N ILE A 265 11.50 -13.92 21.60
CA ILE A 265 12.76 -13.25 21.95
C ILE A 265 13.72 -13.24 20.75
N CYS A 266 13.89 -14.39 20.10
CA CYS A 266 14.76 -14.50 18.92
C CYS A 266 14.28 -13.61 17.77
N ALA A 267 12.97 -13.60 17.48
CA ALA A 267 12.37 -12.77 16.44
C ALA A 267 12.50 -11.28 16.79
N GLY A 268 12.32 -10.89 18.05
CA GLY A 268 12.52 -9.52 18.51
C GLY A 268 13.98 -9.05 18.33
N ALA A 269 14.94 -9.88 18.70
CA ALA A 269 16.37 -9.59 18.52
C ALA A 269 16.75 -9.50 17.03
N ALA A 270 16.29 -10.45 16.21
CA ALA A 270 16.52 -10.47 14.77
C ALA A 270 15.90 -9.24 14.08
N GLY A 271 14.67 -8.86 14.46
CA GLY A 271 14.00 -7.67 13.96
C GLY A 271 14.74 -6.38 14.31
N ALA A 272 15.26 -6.26 15.53
CA ALA A 272 16.09 -5.12 15.92
C ALA A 272 17.39 -5.02 15.11
N LEU A 273 18.06 -6.15 14.86
CA LEU A 273 19.26 -6.21 14.03
C LEU A 273 18.94 -5.83 12.57
N PHE A 274 17.86 -6.37 12.02
CA PHE A 274 17.40 -6.07 10.67
C PHE A 274 17.10 -4.57 10.50
N ASN A 275 16.40 -3.96 11.46
CA ASN A 275 16.15 -2.51 11.45
C ASN A 275 17.44 -1.70 11.46
N LYS A 276 18.44 -2.10 12.26
CA LYS A 276 19.74 -1.43 12.28
C LYS A 276 20.46 -1.53 10.94
N ALA A 277 20.44 -2.71 10.30
CA ALA A 277 21.00 -2.90 8.96
C ALA A 277 20.29 -2.04 7.91
N LEU A 278 18.95 -1.98 7.94
CA LEU A 278 18.15 -1.16 7.04
C LEU A 278 18.48 0.33 7.17
N LEU A 279 18.63 0.83 8.41
CA LEU A 279 19.05 2.22 8.65
C LEU A 279 20.48 2.52 8.15
N ILE A 280 21.40 1.57 8.26
CA ILE A 280 22.75 1.73 7.69
C ILE A 280 22.67 1.81 6.16
N MET A 281 21.88 0.94 5.52
CA MET A 281 21.68 0.97 4.07
C MET A 281 21.04 2.29 3.61
N ASP A 282 20.04 2.82 4.33
CA ASP A 282 19.45 4.11 3.98
C ASP A 282 20.45 5.28 4.16
N ARG A 283 21.32 5.23 5.17
CA ARG A 283 22.42 6.21 5.31
C ARG A 283 23.41 6.14 4.15
N LEU A 284 23.76 4.95 3.66
CA LEU A 284 24.63 4.81 2.49
C LEU A 284 23.95 5.34 1.24
N ARG A 285 22.68 5.00 1.03
CA ARG A 285 21.86 5.48 -0.08
C ARG A 285 21.76 7.02 -0.09
N THR A 286 21.53 7.65 1.05
CA THR A 286 21.36 9.12 1.14
C THR A 286 22.65 9.90 0.91
N LYS A 287 23.83 9.27 1.06
CA LYS A 287 25.11 9.87 0.64
C LYS A 287 25.22 10.00 -0.88
N ALA A 288 24.56 9.14 -1.65
CA ALA A 288 24.52 9.23 -3.11
C ALA A 288 23.64 10.40 -3.56
N ARG A 289 24.24 11.59 -3.77
CA ARG A 289 23.50 12.81 -4.16
C ARG A 289 23.29 12.95 -5.68
N SER A 290 24.26 12.53 -6.49
CA SER A 290 24.17 12.61 -7.95
C SER A 290 23.30 11.49 -8.53
N SER A 291 22.59 11.78 -9.62
CA SER A 291 21.81 10.78 -10.36
C SER A 291 22.64 9.59 -10.82
N LEU A 292 23.87 9.84 -11.26
CA LEU A 292 24.77 8.79 -11.74
C LEU A 292 25.17 7.85 -10.59
N VAL A 293 25.51 8.41 -9.43
CA VAL A 293 25.89 7.64 -8.24
C VAL A 293 24.71 6.84 -7.71
N GLN A 294 23.50 7.42 -7.70
CA GLN A 294 22.27 6.70 -7.34
C GLN A 294 21.98 5.55 -8.30
N GLY A 295 22.11 5.77 -9.62
CA GLY A 295 21.94 4.73 -10.62
C GLY A 295 22.97 3.60 -10.45
N PHE A 296 24.24 3.93 -10.24
CA PHE A 296 25.28 2.94 -9.96
C PHE A 296 25.01 2.16 -8.66
N PHE A 297 24.53 2.83 -7.61
CA PHE A 297 24.14 2.17 -6.37
C PHE A 297 23.00 1.16 -6.60
N VAL A 298 21.98 1.55 -7.36
CA VAL A 298 20.86 0.65 -7.72
C VAL A 298 21.37 -0.53 -8.55
N LEU A 299 22.25 -0.30 -9.52
CA LEU A 299 22.88 -1.34 -10.32
C LEU A 299 23.63 -2.34 -9.42
N LEU A 300 24.48 -1.85 -8.51
CA LEU A 300 25.21 -2.70 -7.58
C LEU A 300 24.28 -3.53 -6.68
N CYS A 301 23.22 -2.92 -6.14
CA CYS A 301 22.21 -3.65 -5.37
C CYS A 301 21.48 -4.71 -6.20
N SER A 302 21.12 -4.41 -7.44
CA SER A 302 20.43 -5.35 -8.33
C SER A 302 21.32 -6.52 -8.76
N LEU A 303 22.62 -6.28 -8.97
CA LEU A 303 23.59 -7.34 -9.26
C LEU A 303 23.84 -8.21 -8.03
N ALA A 304 23.97 -7.60 -6.85
CA ALA A 304 24.06 -8.36 -5.60
C ALA A 304 22.82 -9.23 -5.37
N PHE A 305 21.62 -8.69 -5.64
CA PHE A 305 20.37 -9.44 -5.60
C PHE A 305 20.37 -10.62 -6.60
N ALA A 306 20.73 -10.38 -7.86
CA ALA A 306 20.83 -11.42 -8.87
C ALA A 306 21.81 -12.53 -8.48
N CYS A 307 22.97 -12.18 -7.91
CA CYS A 307 23.93 -13.16 -7.38
C CYS A 307 23.34 -13.99 -6.22
N THR A 308 22.59 -13.37 -5.31
CA THR A 308 21.92 -14.11 -4.23
C THR A 308 20.88 -15.09 -4.77
N PHE A 309 20.14 -14.72 -5.81
CA PHE A 309 19.22 -15.62 -6.49
C PHE A 309 19.96 -16.80 -7.14
N LEU A 310 21.07 -16.57 -7.84
CA LEU A 310 21.83 -17.67 -8.44
C LEU A 310 22.40 -18.65 -7.40
N TRP A 311 22.60 -18.20 -6.15
CA TRP A 311 23.12 -19.02 -5.06
C TRP A 311 22.02 -19.74 -4.26
N LEU A 312 20.91 -19.07 -3.98
CA LEU A 312 19.83 -19.56 -3.10
C LEU A 312 18.56 -19.98 -3.83
N GLY A 313 18.49 -19.74 -5.15
CA GLY A 313 17.36 -20.06 -6.00
C GLY A 313 16.15 -19.13 -5.81
N GLU A 314 15.00 -19.64 -6.26
CA GLU A 314 13.71 -18.92 -6.31
C GLU A 314 13.20 -18.45 -4.95
N ARG A 315 13.70 -19.02 -3.84
CA ARG A 315 13.36 -18.61 -2.46
C ARG A 315 13.73 -17.15 -2.16
N THR A 316 14.57 -16.53 -2.98
CA THR A 316 14.98 -15.11 -2.85
C THR A 316 14.05 -14.12 -3.52
N LEU A 317 13.14 -14.59 -4.38
CA LEU A 317 12.35 -13.73 -5.26
C LEU A 317 11.01 -13.33 -4.63
N GLY A 318 10.46 -12.23 -5.17
CA GLY A 318 9.07 -11.84 -4.95
C GLY A 318 8.73 -11.49 -3.50
N SER A 319 7.48 -11.70 -3.12
CA SER A 319 6.95 -11.25 -1.82
C SER A 319 7.33 -12.13 -0.63
N GLY A 320 8.03 -13.24 -0.84
CA GLY A 320 8.29 -14.26 0.19
C GLY A 320 7.13 -15.23 0.43
N LYS A 321 6.03 -15.11 -0.35
CA LYS A 321 4.88 -16.01 -0.29
C LYS A 321 5.27 -17.49 -0.47
N LEU A 322 6.10 -17.77 -1.48
CA LEU A 322 6.56 -19.13 -1.80
C LEU A 322 7.30 -19.77 -0.61
N VAL A 323 8.13 -18.98 0.09
CA VAL A 323 8.85 -19.45 1.28
C VAL A 323 7.89 -19.78 2.41
N LEU A 324 6.88 -18.94 2.64
CA LEU A 324 5.85 -19.19 3.67
C LEU A 324 5.01 -20.43 3.34
N GLU A 325 4.57 -20.57 2.09
CA GLU A 325 3.80 -21.74 1.65
C GLU A 325 4.62 -23.03 1.79
N HIS A 326 5.91 -23.00 1.42
CA HIS A 326 6.81 -24.14 1.61
C HIS A 326 6.88 -24.57 3.08
N TYR A 327 7.15 -23.64 4.01
CA TYR A 327 7.23 -23.98 5.44
C TYR A 327 5.90 -24.42 6.07
N LEU A 328 4.77 -23.91 5.59
CA LEU A 328 3.45 -24.20 6.16
C LEU A 328 2.83 -25.51 5.64
N PHE A 329 3.15 -25.90 4.41
CA PHE A 329 2.51 -27.04 3.75
C PHE A 329 3.46 -28.18 3.36
N ASP A 330 4.75 -27.90 3.21
CA ASP A 330 5.77 -28.89 2.87
C ASP A 330 7.02 -28.78 3.78
N PRO A 331 6.87 -28.99 5.11
CA PRO A 331 7.96 -28.83 6.06
C PRO A 331 9.07 -29.90 5.93
N GLY A 332 8.94 -30.85 4.99
CA GLY A 332 9.81 -32.03 4.85
C GLY A 332 10.89 -31.96 3.78
N MET A 333 10.98 -30.86 3.01
CA MET A 333 12.03 -30.61 2.00
C MET A 333 12.92 -29.41 2.33
#